data_AF-A0A7K7XGL6-F1
#
_entry.id   AF-A0A7K7XGL6-F1
#
_cell.length_a   1.000
_cell.length_b   1.000
_cell.length_c   1.000
_cell.angle_alpha   90.00
_cell.angle_beta   90.00
_cell.angle_gamma   90.00
#
_symmetry.space_group_name_H-M   'P 1'
#
loop_
_entity.id
_entity.type
_entity.pdbx_description
1 polymer ?
#
loop_
_entity_poly.entity_id
_entity_poly.type
_entity_poly.pdbx_seq_one_letter_code
_entity_poly.pdbx_strand_id
1 'polypeptide(L)'
;AALQENLDKKLFGQHLVNKVVVKAVRGFLNNTNAKKPLALSLHGWTGTGKNFVSKIVAESIYKRGLQSKYVHQFVATLHFPHAHSINLYKDQLQSWIRGNVSICPRSIFIFDEMDKMHAGLIDSIKPFLDYYELLDGVSYRQAIFIFLSNAGAEKITEVALDFWRNGRTREDIQLTDIQNALSVSVFNNRNSGFWHSTLIDRNLIDYFIPFLPLEYKHVKMCVRVEIESRGYTVDEDIVSRIADEMTYFPREERIYSDKGCKTVDAKLDYYYDF
;
A
#
# COMPACT_ATOMS: atom_id res chain seq x y z
N ALA A 1 13.19 -15.87 -4.44
CA ALA A 1 12.05 -16.39 -5.22
C ALA A 1 10.70 -16.04 -4.58
N ALA A 2 10.51 -16.31 -3.28
CA ALA A 2 9.23 -16.19 -2.56
C ALA A 2 8.40 -14.90 -2.80
N LEU A 3 9.01 -13.71 -2.87
CA LEU A 3 8.25 -12.46 -3.05
C LEU A 3 7.44 -12.40 -4.35
N GLN A 4 8.04 -12.80 -5.49
CA GLN A 4 7.36 -12.75 -6.79
C GLN A 4 6.23 -13.78 -6.82
N GLU A 5 6.53 -15.01 -6.41
CA GLU A 5 5.57 -16.10 -6.40
C GLU A 5 4.36 -15.80 -5.50
N ASN A 6 4.60 -15.26 -4.30
CA ASN A 6 3.51 -14.86 -3.41
C ASN A 6 2.63 -13.76 -4.00
N LEU A 7 3.24 -12.77 -4.68
CA LEU A 7 2.50 -11.69 -5.33
C LEU A 7 1.71 -12.20 -6.55
N ASP A 8 2.29 -13.06 -7.38
CA ASP A 8 1.61 -13.60 -8.56
C ASP A 8 0.45 -14.53 -8.19
N LYS A 9 0.60 -15.31 -7.12
CA LYS A 9 -0.44 -16.23 -6.65
C LYS A 9 -1.58 -15.53 -5.91
N LYS A 10 -1.29 -14.42 -5.21
CA LYS A 10 -2.23 -13.86 -4.21
C LYS A 10 -2.69 -12.43 -4.50
N LEU A 11 -1.99 -11.66 -5.33
CA LEU A 11 -2.37 -10.27 -5.64
C LEU A 11 -3.09 -10.20 -6.98
N PHE A 12 -4.39 -9.93 -6.94
CA PHE A 12 -5.24 -9.92 -8.13
C PHE A 12 -5.47 -8.52 -8.68
N GLY A 13 -5.40 -8.38 -10.01
CA GLY A 13 -5.74 -7.14 -10.71
C GLY A 13 -4.76 -5.99 -10.49
N GLN A 14 -3.53 -6.25 -10.04
CA GLN A 14 -2.53 -5.23 -9.73
C GLN A 14 -1.22 -5.44 -10.51
N HIS A 15 -1.30 -5.48 -11.85
CA HIS A 15 -0.14 -5.72 -12.73
C HIS A 15 0.96 -4.66 -12.57
N LEU A 16 0.57 -3.41 -12.29
CA LEU A 16 1.51 -2.31 -12.00
C LEU A 16 2.31 -2.54 -10.71
N VAL A 17 1.71 -3.17 -9.70
CA VAL A 17 2.31 -3.36 -8.38
C VAL A 17 3.36 -4.46 -8.41
N ASN A 18 3.04 -5.63 -8.94
CA ASN A 18 3.94 -6.80 -8.93
C ASN A 18 5.30 -6.46 -9.56
N LYS A 19 5.27 -5.79 -10.72
CA LYS A 19 6.50 -5.43 -11.46
C LYS A 19 7.40 -4.47 -10.68
N VAL A 20 6.82 -3.47 -10.02
CA VAL A 20 7.58 -2.43 -9.31
C VAL A 20 8.09 -2.95 -7.97
N VAL A 21 7.22 -3.52 -7.15
CA VAL A 21 7.56 -3.96 -5.78
C VAL A 21 8.66 -5.01 -5.81
N VAL A 22 8.56 -6.01 -6.69
CA VAL A 22 9.55 -7.07 -6.75
C VAL A 22 10.93 -6.54 -7.14
N LYS A 23 10.99 -5.67 -8.15
CA LYS A 23 12.26 -5.08 -8.61
C LYS A 23 12.86 -4.14 -7.56
N ALA A 24 12.05 -3.26 -6.97
CA ALA A 24 12.48 -2.31 -5.97
C ALA A 24 13.04 -3.02 -4.72
N VAL A 25 12.28 -3.96 -4.15
CA VAL A 25 12.68 -4.67 -2.93
C VAL A 25 13.88 -5.57 -3.17
N ARG A 26 13.89 -6.38 -4.24
CA ARG A 26 15.05 -7.25 -4.54
C ARG A 26 16.30 -6.45 -4.86
N GLY A 27 16.17 -5.39 -5.67
CA GLY A 27 17.27 -4.51 -6.02
C GLY A 27 17.90 -3.86 -4.79
N PHE A 28 17.05 -3.37 -3.87
CA PHE A 28 17.51 -2.78 -2.62
C PHE A 28 18.21 -3.80 -1.70
N LEU A 29 17.61 -4.97 -1.48
CA LEU A 29 18.18 -5.98 -0.59
C LEU A 29 19.51 -6.55 -1.08
N ASN A 30 19.71 -6.61 -2.40
CA ASN A 30 20.96 -7.05 -3.02
C ASN A 30 22.02 -5.94 -3.12
N ASN A 31 21.64 -4.68 -2.90
CA ASN A 31 22.55 -3.55 -2.94
C ASN A 31 23.19 -3.33 -1.56
N THR A 32 24.43 -3.77 -1.38
CA THR A 32 25.19 -3.57 -0.13
C THR A 32 25.60 -2.11 0.12
N ASN A 33 25.56 -1.26 -0.91
CA ASN A 33 26.00 0.13 -0.88
C ASN A 33 24.87 1.12 -1.21
N ALA A 34 23.66 0.86 -0.70
CA ALA A 34 22.52 1.76 -0.84
C ALA A 34 22.87 3.17 -0.31
N LYS A 35 22.46 4.21 -1.05
CA LYS A 35 22.79 5.62 -0.73
C LYS A 35 21.72 6.34 0.10
N LYS A 36 20.53 5.75 0.18
CA LYS A 36 19.36 6.17 0.97
C LYS A 36 18.54 4.92 1.32
N PRO A 37 17.66 4.96 2.33
CA PRO A 37 16.68 3.88 2.54
C PRO A 37 15.76 3.71 1.33
N LEU A 38 15.14 2.54 1.24
CA LEU A 38 14.07 2.32 0.28
C LEU A 38 12.76 2.93 0.79
N ALA A 39 12.21 3.88 0.04
CA ALA A 39 10.92 4.51 0.34
C ALA A 39 9.87 4.14 -0.72
N LEU A 40 8.91 3.29 -0.34
CA LEU A 40 7.80 2.86 -1.18
C LEU A 40 6.52 3.60 -0.77
N SER A 41 5.80 4.18 -1.73
CA SER A 41 4.51 4.82 -1.48
C SER A 41 3.42 4.11 -2.26
N LEU A 42 2.51 3.43 -1.57
CA LEU A 42 1.44 2.61 -2.11
C LEU A 42 0.12 3.37 -2.01
N HIS A 43 -0.52 3.61 -3.15
CA HIS A 43 -1.69 4.49 -3.25
C HIS A 43 -2.81 3.88 -4.06
N GLY A 44 -4.04 4.09 -3.65
CA GLY A 44 -5.20 3.70 -4.46
C GLY A 44 -6.41 3.39 -3.63
N TRP A 45 -7.42 2.79 -4.25
CA TRP A 45 -8.72 2.58 -3.61
C TRP A 45 -8.63 1.66 -2.38
N THR A 46 -9.61 1.76 -1.49
CA THR A 46 -9.68 0.90 -0.31
C THR A 46 -9.92 -0.56 -0.71
N GLY A 47 -9.30 -1.50 0.01
CA GLY A 47 -9.52 -2.95 -0.20
C GLY A 47 -8.91 -3.55 -1.47
N THR A 48 -7.99 -2.84 -2.11
CA THR A 48 -7.28 -3.26 -3.33
C THR A 48 -5.97 -4.02 -3.06
N GLY A 49 -5.52 -4.10 -1.80
CA GLY A 49 -4.36 -4.92 -1.41
C GLY A 49 -3.15 -4.17 -0.84
N LYS A 50 -3.21 -2.86 -0.56
CA LYS A 50 -2.06 -2.10 -0.01
C LYS A 50 -1.41 -2.75 1.22
N ASN A 51 -2.19 -3.00 2.27
CA ASN A 51 -1.72 -3.67 3.50
C ASN A 51 -1.34 -5.14 3.25
N PHE A 52 -1.98 -5.78 2.27
CA PHE A 52 -1.68 -7.15 1.91
C PHE A 52 -0.28 -7.27 1.28
N VAL A 53 0.07 -6.34 0.40
CA VAL A 53 1.40 -6.26 -0.21
C VAL A 53 2.47 -5.93 0.83
N SER A 54 2.22 -5.00 1.75
CA SER A 54 3.19 -4.70 2.83
C SER A 54 3.44 -5.90 3.73
N LYS A 55 2.38 -6.69 4.04
CA LYS A 55 2.50 -7.97 4.73
C LYS A 55 3.36 -8.98 3.95
N ILE A 56 3.10 -9.18 2.66
CA ILE A 56 3.91 -10.08 1.81
C ILE A 56 5.37 -9.65 1.75
N VAL A 57 5.65 -8.35 1.64
CA VAL A 57 7.02 -7.81 1.66
C VAL A 57 7.69 -8.14 2.99
N ALA A 58 7.04 -7.88 4.12
CA ALA A 58 7.57 -8.19 5.45
C ALA A 58 7.85 -9.69 5.63
N GLU A 59 6.91 -10.56 5.22
CA GLU A 59 7.05 -12.03 5.28
C GLU A 59 8.17 -12.55 4.36
N SER A 60 8.44 -11.86 3.26
CA SER A 60 9.54 -12.23 2.35
C SER A 60 10.94 -11.92 2.90
N ILE A 61 11.03 -10.99 3.87
CA ILE A 61 12.29 -10.52 4.46
C ILE A 61 12.51 -11.15 5.84
N TYR A 62 11.47 -11.20 6.67
CA TYR A 62 11.51 -11.70 8.03
C TYR A 62 10.54 -12.88 8.21
N LYS A 63 11.02 -13.99 8.79
CA LYS A 63 10.22 -15.21 9.00
C LYS A 63 8.90 -14.98 9.76
N ARG A 64 8.89 -14.03 10.69
CA ARG A 64 7.69 -13.67 11.48
C ARG A 64 6.83 -12.59 10.83
N GLY A 65 7.16 -12.14 9.62
CA GLY A 65 6.44 -11.08 8.91
C GLY A 65 6.24 -9.83 9.76
N LEU A 66 4.99 -9.38 9.86
CA LEU A 66 4.59 -8.22 10.68
C LEU A 66 4.81 -8.41 12.19
N GLN A 67 4.94 -9.66 12.68
CA GLN A 67 5.23 -9.95 14.08
C GLN A 67 6.75 -9.97 14.38
N SER A 68 7.59 -9.66 13.39
CA SER A 68 9.02 -9.52 13.62
C SER A 68 9.30 -8.29 14.46
N LYS A 69 10.22 -8.39 15.42
CA LYS A 69 10.68 -7.24 16.23
C LYS A 69 11.38 -6.14 15.42
N TYR A 70 11.66 -6.39 14.14
CA TYR A 70 12.30 -5.46 13.20
C TYR A 70 11.31 -4.88 12.17
N VAL A 71 10.02 -5.17 12.32
CA VAL A 71 8.95 -4.64 11.47
C VAL A 71 8.00 -3.87 12.36
N HIS A 72 7.83 -2.59 12.06
CA HIS A 72 7.07 -1.66 12.89
C HIS A 72 5.94 -1.06 12.05
N GLN A 73 4.70 -1.21 12.50
CA GLN A 73 3.53 -0.68 11.83
C GLN A 73 2.89 0.43 12.65
N PHE A 74 2.71 1.59 12.02
CA PHE A 74 2.03 2.75 12.59
C PHE A 74 0.77 3.05 11.79
N VAL A 75 -0.39 2.87 12.40
CA VAL A 75 -1.67 3.35 11.85
C VAL A 75 -1.92 4.78 12.34
N ALA A 76 -2.04 5.75 11.42
CA ALA A 76 -2.11 7.17 11.76
C ALA A 76 -3.29 7.52 12.68
N THR A 77 -4.47 6.98 12.41
CA THR A 77 -5.69 7.25 13.19
C THR A 77 -5.71 6.56 14.55
N LEU A 78 -4.93 5.49 14.74
CA LEU A 78 -4.85 4.77 16.01
C LEU A 78 -3.77 5.35 16.91
N HIS A 79 -2.56 5.55 16.38
CA HIS A 79 -1.40 5.96 17.17
C HIS A 79 -1.25 7.48 17.27
N PHE A 80 -1.77 8.23 16.28
CA PHE A 80 -1.63 9.69 16.21
C PHE A 80 -3.00 10.39 16.05
N PRO A 81 -4.03 10.06 16.86
CA PRO A 81 -5.41 10.52 16.64
C PRO A 81 -5.63 12.02 16.91
N HIS A 82 -4.77 12.64 17.73
CA HIS A 82 -5.04 13.95 18.31
C HIS A 82 -4.01 15.01 17.88
N ALA A 83 -4.44 16.00 17.10
CA ALA A 83 -3.57 17.06 16.59
C ALA A 83 -2.86 17.87 17.68
N HIS A 84 -3.48 18.07 18.85
CA HIS A 84 -2.87 18.84 19.96
C HIS A 84 -1.67 18.12 20.60
N SER A 85 -1.57 16.80 20.44
CA SER A 85 -0.47 15.98 20.98
C SER A 85 0.66 15.77 19.96
N ILE A 86 0.69 16.54 18.86
CA ILE A 86 1.61 16.30 17.76
C ILE A 86 3.08 16.36 18.16
N ASN A 87 3.48 17.28 19.02
CA ASN A 87 4.88 17.39 19.44
C ASN A 87 5.32 16.13 20.21
N LEU A 88 4.47 15.63 21.10
CA LEU A 88 4.71 14.35 21.78
C LEU A 88 4.86 13.20 20.79
N TYR A 89 3.97 13.12 19.79
CA TYR A 89 4.04 12.07 18.76
C TYR A 89 5.31 12.16 17.90
N LYS A 90 5.78 13.37 17.59
CA LYS A 90 7.06 13.56 16.88
C LYS A 90 8.22 13.01 17.69
N ASP A 91 8.31 13.38 18.96
CA ASP A 91 9.40 12.96 19.85
C ASP A 91 9.41 11.44 20.01
N GLN A 92 8.25 10.84 20.26
CA GLN A 92 8.09 9.39 20.38
C GLN A 92 8.46 8.66 19.09
N LEU A 93 7.98 9.13 17.94
CA LEU A 93 8.23 8.51 16.65
C LEU A 93 9.71 8.59 16.25
N GLN A 94 10.34 9.76 16.41
CA GLN A 94 11.75 9.94 16.11
C GLN A 94 12.64 9.09 17.00
N SER A 95 12.33 9.04 18.31
CA SER A 95 13.04 8.18 19.26
C SER A 95 12.89 6.70 18.91
N TRP A 96 11.67 6.27 18.57
CA TRP A 96 11.38 4.88 18.18
C TRP A 96 12.14 4.45 16.93
N ILE A 97 12.10 5.27 15.87
CA ILE A 97 12.80 4.98 14.61
C ILE A 97 14.31 4.89 14.87
N ARG A 98 14.88 5.90 15.52
CA ARG A 98 16.32 5.94 15.84
C ARG A 98 16.75 4.72 16.66
N GLY A 99 16.01 4.41 17.72
CA GLY A 99 16.32 3.28 18.61
C GLY A 99 16.31 1.94 17.88
N ASN A 100 15.28 1.67 17.06
CA ASN A 100 15.17 0.40 16.35
C ASN A 100 16.18 0.26 15.21
N VAL A 101 16.47 1.34 14.47
CA VAL A 101 17.51 1.31 13.43
C VAL A 101 18.91 1.13 14.04
N SER A 102 19.16 1.70 15.21
CA SER A 102 20.42 1.48 15.94
C SER A 102 20.62 0.01 16.32
N ILE A 103 19.54 -0.71 16.61
CA ILE A 103 19.56 -2.16 16.92
C ILE A 103 19.66 -3.00 15.63
N CYS A 104 18.90 -2.61 14.59
CA CYS A 104 18.83 -3.32 13.32
C CYS A 104 18.72 -2.33 12.16
N PRO A 105 19.80 -2.10 11.39
CA PRO A 105 19.78 -1.21 10.24
C PRO A 105 18.76 -1.59 9.16
N ARG A 106 18.38 -2.88 9.08
CA ARG A 106 17.41 -3.42 8.12
C ARG A 106 15.97 -3.41 8.64
N SER A 107 15.64 -2.50 9.56
CA SER A 107 14.27 -2.36 10.09
C SER A 107 13.31 -1.90 8.99
N ILE A 108 12.06 -2.36 9.07
CA ILE A 108 10.97 -1.97 8.17
C ILE A 108 9.97 -1.13 8.96
N PHE A 109 9.64 0.05 8.43
CA PHE A 109 8.62 0.93 9.00
C PHE A 109 7.46 1.07 8.01
N ILE A 110 6.27 0.64 8.43
CA ILE A 110 5.04 0.70 7.65
C ILE A 110 4.16 1.77 8.28
N PHE A 111 3.81 2.80 7.51
CA PHE A 111 2.89 3.83 7.94
C PHE A 111 1.59 3.69 7.15
N ASP A 112 0.51 3.41 7.87
CA ASP A 112 -0.82 3.20 7.32
C ASP A 112 -1.72 4.42 7.55
N GLU A 113 -2.67 4.62 6.63
CA GLU A 113 -3.54 5.79 6.54
C GLU A 113 -2.78 7.12 6.50
N MET A 114 -1.71 7.19 5.70
CA MET A 114 -0.86 8.38 5.59
C MET A 114 -1.59 9.64 5.15
N ASP A 115 -2.69 9.51 4.40
CA ASP A 115 -3.57 10.62 4.02
C ASP A 115 -4.23 11.32 5.22
N LYS A 116 -4.31 10.65 6.36
CA LYS A 116 -4.86 11.17 7.62
C LYS A 116 -3.76 11.59 8.61
N MET A 117 -2.49 11.37 8.27
CA MET A 117 -1.36 11.72 9.13
C MET A 117 -1.09 13.22 9.06
N HIS A 118 -0.91 13.85 10.22
CA HIS A 118 -0.67 15.29 10.28
C HIS A 118 0.67 15.66 9.60
N ALA A 119 0.66 16.70 8.77
CA ALA A 119 1.83 17.16 8.00
C ALA A 119 3.10 17.34 8.86
N GLY A 120 3.01 18.04 9.99
CA GLY A 120 4.14 18.19 10.91
C GLY A 120 4.75 16.88 11.44
N LEU A 121 4.00 15.77 11.49
CA LEU A 121 4.54 14.45 11.86
C LEU A 121 5.23 13.80 10.67
N ILE A 122 4.69 13.96 9.46
CA ILE A 122 5.36 13.59 8.20
C ILE A 122 6.69 14.34 8.05
N ASP A 123 6.72 15.63 8.41
CA ASP A 123 7.93 16.44 8.40
C ASP A 123 9.02 15.87 9.31
N SER A 124 8.63 15.29 10.45
CA SER A 124 9.55 14.74 11.45
C SER A 124 10.29 13.48 10.98
N ILE A 125 9.75 12.75 9.99
CA ILE A 125 10.35 11.52 9.46
C ILE A 125 11.23 11.74 8.23
N LYS A 126 11.12 12.91 7.57
CA LYS A 126 11.89 13.21 6.33
C LYS A 126 13.39 13.01 6.45
N PRO A 127 14.06 13.45 7.55
CA PRO A 127 15.50 13.29 7.66
C PRO A 127 15.96 11.84 7.56
N PHE A 128 15.11 10.88 7.96
CA PHE A 128 15.43 9.46 7.87
C PHE A 128 15.36 8.90 6.45
N LEU A 129 14.69 9.59 5.53
CA LEU A 129 14.48 9.16 4.13
C LEU A 129 15.49 9.75 3.15
N ASP A 130 16.29 10.71 3.62
CA ASP A 130 17.23 11.47 2.81
C ASP A 130 18.54 10.69 2.57
N TYR A 131 19.46 11.28 1.79
CA TYR A 131 20.71 10.65 1.35
C TYR A 131 21.85 10.73 2.38
N TYR A 132 21.57 11.10 3.63
CA TYR A 132 22.58 11.21 4.69
C TYR A 132 23.31 9.87 4.90
N GLU A 133 24.62 9.93 5.11
CA GLU A 133 25.41 8.75 5.49
C GLU A 133 25.07 8.32 6.91
N LEU A 134 25.06 9.31 7.81
CA LEU A 134 24.73 9.22 9.21
C LEU A 134 23.83 10.41 9.56
N LEU A 135 22.80 10.15 10.36
CA LEU A 135 21.99 11.16 11.02
C LEU A 135 22.03 10.85 12.51
N ASP A 136 22.59 11.78 13.29
CA ASP A 136 22.88 11.61 14.72
C ASP A 136 23.64 10.31 15.05
N GLY A 137 24.64 9.98 14.21
CA GLY A 137 25.49 8.80 14.38
C GLY A 137 24.89 7.47 13.90
N VAL A 138 23.66 7.47 13.36
CA VAL A 138 22.96 6.27 12.89
C VAL A 138 22.78 6.32 11.38
N SER A 139 23.04 5.21 10.68
CA SER A 139 22.77 5.09 9.24
C SER A 139 21.40 4.46 8.98
N TYR A 140 20.57 5.14 8.20
CA TYR A 140 19.23 4.68 7.81
C TYR A 140 19.23 4.03 6.43
N ARG A 141 20.37 3.99 5.73
CA ARG A 141 20.48 3.57 4.32
C ARG A 141 20.05 2.14 4.02
N GLN A 142 19.94 1.28 5.04
CA GLN A 142 19.51 -0.11 4.90
C GLN A 142 18.04 -0.34 5.34
N ALA A 143 17.37 0.70 5.85
CA ALA A 143 15.99 0.60 6.30
C ALA A 143 15.03 0.66 5.12
N ILE A 144 13.81 0.15 5.34
CA ILE A 144 12.72 0.20 4.36
C ILE A 144 11.55 0.95 4.99
N PHE A 145 11.05 1.95 4.27
CA PHE A 145 9.86 2.72 4.63
C PHE A 145 8.76 2.43 3.62
N ILE A 146 7.58 2.07 4.10
CA ILE A 146 6.40 1.75 3.29
C ILE A 146 5.25 2.65 3.75
N PHE A 147 4.77 3.51 2.85
CA PHE A 147 3.66 4.42 3.10
C PHE A 147 2.41 3.91 2.41
N LEU A 148 1.30 3.79 3.13
CA LEU A 148 0.02 3.33 2.59
C LEU A 148 -0.98 4.48 2.66
N SER A 149 -1.59 4.82 1.52
CA SER A 149 -2.53 5.94 1.44
C SER A 149 -3.68 5.67 0.49
N ASN A 150 -4.84 6.28 0.75
CA ASN A 150 -5.95 6.34 -0.20
C ASN A 150 -5.92 7.60 -1.06
N ALA A 151 -5.03 8.54 -0.81
CA ALA A 151 -5.01 9.77 -1.57
C ALA A 151 -4.52 9.51 -3.02
N GLY A 152 -5.19 10.13 -3.98
CA GLY A 152 -5.02 9.87 -5.42
C GLY A 152 -5.89 8.73 -5.96
N ALA A 153 -6.63 8.00 -5.10
CA ALA A 153 -7.45 6.87 -5.52
C ALA A 153 -8.53 7.23 -6.55
N GLU A 154 -9.17 8.39 -6.41
CA GLU A 154 -10.17 8.88 -7.37
C GLU A 154 -9.56 9.04 -8.76
N LYS A 155 -8.40 9.70 -8.87
CA LYS A 155 -7.71 9.91 -10.15
C LYS A 155 -7.17 8.63 -10.77
N ILE A 156 -6.64 7.72 -9.96
CA ILE A 156 -6.25 6.39 -10.41
C ILE A 156 -7.47 5.66 -11.00
N THR A 157 -8.64 5.81 -10.36
CA THR A 157 -9.88 5.17 -10.81
C THR A 157 -10.44 5.82 -12.07
N GLU A 158 -10.35 7.14 -12.21
CA GLU A 158 -10.73 7.85 -13.44
C GLU A 158 -9.95 7.33 -14.65
N VAL A 159 -8.62 7.12 -14.51
CA VAL A 159 -7.81 6.53 -15.59
C VAL A 159 -8.27 5.11 -15.91
N ALA A 160 -8.50 4.27 -14.89
CA ALA A 160 -9.00 2.91 -15.11
C ALA A 160 -10.36 2.89 -15.81
N LEU A 161 -11.26 3.81 -15.44
CA LEU A 161 -12.58 3.94 -16.05
C LEU A 161 -12.50 4.44 -17.50
N ASP A 162 -11.61 5.39 -17.80
CA ASP A 162 -11.37 5.85 -19.17
C ASP A 162 -10.88 4.71 -20.08
N PHE A 163 -9.92 3.91 -19.62
CA PHE A 163 -9.47 2.75 -20.38
C PHE A 163 -10.61 1.77 -20.66
N TRP A 164 -11.41 1.46 -19.64
CA TRP A 164 -12.55 0.57 -19.76
C TRP A 164 -13.61 1.10 -20.74
N ARG A 165 -13.98 2.39 -20.64
CA ARG A 165 -14.98 3.03 -21.52
C ARG A 165 -14.54 3.08 -22.98
N ASN A 166 -13.23 3.15 -23.22
CA ASN A 166 -12.63 3.10 -24.55
C ASN A 166 -12.37 1.66 -25.04
N GLY A 167 -12.89 0.64 -24.34
CA GLY A 167 -12.74 -0.77 -24.75
C GLY A 167 -11.31 -1.31 -24.66
N ARG A 168 -10.41 -0.63 -23.93
CA ARG A 168 -9.03 -1.08 -23.70
C ARG A 168 -8.98 -2.06 -22.55
N THR A 169 -7.97 -2.93 -22.55
CA THR A 169 -7.78 -3.86 -21.44
C THR A 169 -7.17 -3.14 -20.25
N ARG A 170 -7.42 -3.66 -19.05
CA ARG A 170 -6.84 -3.13 -17.81
C ARG A 170 -5.31 -3.20 -17.85
N GLU A 171 -4.77 -4.28 -18.39
CA GLU A 171 -3.35 -4.56 -18.46
C GLU A 171 -2.60 -3.60 -19.42
N ASP A 172 -3.33 -2.90 -20.30
CA ASP A 172 -2.76 -1.86 -21.17
C ASP A 172 -2.37 -0.60 -20.38
N ILE A 173 -3.00 -0.36 -19.22
CA ILE A 173 -2.70 0.80 -18.36
C ILE A 173 -1.22 0.73 -17.94
N GLN A 174 -0.47 1.79 -18.20
CA GLN A 174 0.93 1.93 -17.81
C GLN A 174 1.07 2.87 -16.59
N LEU A 175 2.23 2.77 -15.92
CA LEU A 175 2.56 3.69 -14.81
C LEU A 175 2.55 5.16 -15.25
N THR A 176 2.94 5.44 -16.49
CA THR A 176 2.98 6.80 -17.06
C THR A 176 1.60 7.43 -17.15
N ASP A 177 0.56 6.65 -17.48
CA ASP A 177 -0.82 7.14 -17.57
C ASP A 177 -1.29 7.64 -16.20
N ILE A 178 -0.96 6.88 -15.16
CA ILE A 178 -1.29 7.21 -13.77
C ILE A 178 -0.48 8.41 -13.28
N GLN A 179 0.82 8.45 -13.56
CA GLN A 179 1.68 9.58 -13.19
C GLN A 179 1.20 10.90 -13.81
N ASN A 180 0.77 10.87 -15.07
CA ASN A 180 0.24 12.05 -15.76
C ASN A 180 -1.10 12.53 -15.15
N ALA A 181 -1.99 11.60 -14.78
CA ALA A 181 -3.25 11.97 -14.13
C ALA A 181 -3.04 12.53 -12.71
N LEU A 182 -2.04 11.99 -12.00
CA LEU A 182 -1.71 12.43 -10.65
C LEU A 182 -0.96 13.76 -10.65
N SER A 183 -0.05 14.03 -11.59
CA SER A 183 0.63 15.33 -11.66
C SER A 183 -0.36 16.49 -11.79
N VAL A 184 -1.38 16.37 -12.65
CA VAL A 184 -2.41 17.40 -12.85
C VAL A 184 -3.24 17.69 -11.59
N SER A 185 -3.44 16.70 -10.72
CA SER A 185 -4.24 16.84 -9.48
C SER A 185 -3.40 17.22 -8.25
N VAL A 186 -2.17 16.72 -8.18
CA VAL A 186 -1.20 17.00 -7.11
C VAL A 186 -0.71 18.45 -7.15
N PHE A 187 -0.53 19.02 -8.34
CA PHE A 187 -0.10 20.42 -8.46
C PHE A 187 -1.23 21.45 -8.24
N ASN A 188 -2.50 21.05 -8.25
CA ASN A 188 -3.64 22.00 -8.24
C ASN A 188 -4.50 22.03 -6.96
N ASN A 189 -4.52 20.99 -6.11
CA ASN A 189 -5.41 20.94 -4.93
C ASN A 189 -4.66 21.00 -3.59
N ARG A 190 -4.86 22.09 -2.83
CA ARG A 190 -4.17 22.43 -1.56
C ARG A 190 -4.55 21.59 -0.32
N ASN A 191 -5.49 20.65 -0.41
CA ASN A 191 -6.15 20.09 0.78
C ASN A 191 -5.77 18.64 1.16
N SER A 192 -4.85 17.96 0.46
CA SER A 192 -4.40 16.61 0.87
C SER A 192 -2.97 16.63 1.42
N GLY A 193 -2.83 16.59 2.75
CA GLY A 193 -1.57 16.86 3.46
C GLY A 193 -0.43 15.87 3.22
N PHE A 194 -0.71 14.66 2.71
CA PHE A 194 0.33 13.67 2.38
C PHE A 194 1.01 13.96 1.03
N TRP A 195 0.21 14.29 0.00
CA TRP A 195 0.70 14.62 -1.34
C TRP A 195 1.37 15.98 -1.41
N HIS A 196 0.96 16.91 -0.54
CA HIS A 196 1.64 18.19 -0.32
C HIS A 196 2.78 18.13 0.69
N SER A 197 3.05 16.98 1.30
CA SER A 197 4.26 16.88 2.10
C SER A 197 5.44 16.92 1.11
N THR A 198 6.31 17.92 1.25
CA THR A 198 7.73 17.69 1.54
C THR A 198 8.49 16.56 0.85
N LEU A 199 7.97 15.34 1.08
CA LEU A 199 8.45 14.05 0.63
C LEU A 199 8.46 13.93 -0.89
N ILE A 200 7.44 14.43 -1.58
CA ILE A 200 7.35 14.33 -3.05
C ILE A 200 8.18 15.44 -3.70
N ASP A 201 8.10 16.66 -3.17
CA ASP A 201 8.87 17.82 -3.63
C ASP A 201 10.40 17.63 -3.54
N ARG A 202 10.88 16.74 -2.67
CA ARG A 202 12.31 16.41 -2.52
C ARG A 202 12.72 15.05 -3.09
N ASN A 203 11.86 14.37 -3.86
CA ASN A 203 12.12 13.02 -4.37
C ASN A 203 12.56 12.02 -3.27
N LEU A 204 12.01 12.15 -2.06
CA LEU A 204 12.32 11.25 -0.95
C LEU A 204 11.65 9.89 -1.13
N ILE A 205 10.52 9.84 -1.84
CA ILE A 205 9.88 8.60 -2.30
C ILE A 205 10.62 8.06 -3.54
N ASP A 206 11.07 6.80 -3.49
CA ASP A 206 11.72 6.15 -4.64
C ASP A 206 10.71 5.66 -5.66
N TYR A 207 9.63 5.04 -5.17
CA TYR A 207 8.64 4.41 -6.03
C TYR A 207 7.24 4.77 -5.58
N PHE A 208 6.52 5.43 -6.48
CA PHE A 208 5.09 5.60 -6.41
C PHE A 208 4.40 4.38 -7.03
N ILE A 209 3.57 3.68 -6.25
CA ILE A 209 2.97 2.40 -6.61
C ILE A 209 1.44 2.51 -6.58
N PRO A 210 0.78 2.64 -7.75
CA PRO A 210 -0.67 2.75 -7.81
C PRO A 210 -1.37 1.40 -7.71
N PHE A 211 -2.48 1.39 -6.99
CA PHE A 211 -3.41 0.29 -6.81
C PHE A 211 -4.72 0.63 -7.51
N LEU A 212 -5.02 -0.14 -8.55
CA LEU A 212 -6.19 0.03 -9.38
C LEU A 212 -7.43 -0.53 -8.65
N PRO A 213 -8.63 0.06 -8.87
CA PRO A 213 -9.88 -0.46 -8.30
C PRO A 213 -10.17 -1.88 -8.81
N LEU A 214 -10.79 -2.72 -7.98
CA LEU A 214 -11.01 -4.13 -8.31
C LEU A 214 -12.34 -4.34 -9.04
N GLU A 215 -12.26 -4.91 -10.25
CA GLU A 215 -13.42 -5.43 -10.99
C GLU A 215 -14.08 -6.64 -10.33
N TYR A 216 -15.34 -6.91 -10.71
CA TYR A 216 -16.11 -8.10 -10.32
C TYR A 216 -15.31 -9.41 -10.40
N LYS A 217 -14.56 -9.63 -11.50
CA LYS A 217 -13.74 -10.83 -11.69
C LYS A 217 -12.68 -11.01 -10.58
N HIS A 218 -12.09 -9.92 -10.10
CA HIS A 218 -11.09 -9.96 -9.03
C HIS A 218 -11.75 -10.23 -7.67
N VAL A 219 -12.96 -9.72 -7.44
CA VAL A 219 -13.75 -10.06 -6.24
C VAL A 219 -14.01 -11.56 -6.20
N LYS A 220 -14.46 -12.17 -7.31
CA LYS A 220 -14.62 -13.63 -7.39
C LYS A 220 -13.31 -14.38 -7.06
N MET A 221 -12.17 -13.90 -7.54
CA MET A 221 -10.87 -14.49 -7.21
C MET A 221 -10.56 -14.41 -5.70
N CYS A 222 -10.83 -13.27 -5.05
CA CYS A 222 -10.68 -13.14 -3.61
C CYS A 222 -11.59 -14.10 -2.83
N VAL A 223 -12.85 -14.25 -3.25
CA VAL A 223 -13.80 -15.16 -2.61
C VAL A 223 -13.31 -16.61 -2.70
N ARG A 224 -12.83 -17.05 -3.88
CA ARG A 224 -12.28 -18.41 -4.04
C ARG A 224 -11.13 -18.69 -3.07
N VAL A 225 -10.16 -17.77 -3.00
CA VAL A 225 -9.01 -17.92 -2.11
C VAL A 225 -9.44 -17.95 -0.64
N GLU A 226 -10.45 -17.17 -0.26
CA GLU A 226 -10.95 -17.14 1.11
C GLU A 226 -11.74 -18.42 1.48
N ILE A 227 -12.49 -19.00 0.54
CA ILE A 227 -13.13 -20.32 0.74
C ILE A 227 -12.06 -21.40 0.94
N GLU A 228 -11.04 -21.42 0.08
CA GLU A 228 -9.93 -22.39 0.15
C GLU A 228 -9.10 -22.20 1.43
N SER A 229 -8.87 -20.96 1.87
CA SER A 229 -8.10 -20.67 3.09
C SER A 229 -8.79 -21.19 4.35
N ARG A 230 -10.12 -21.30 4.33
CA ARG A 230 -10.95 -21.89 5.39
C ARG A 230 -11.10 -23.42 5.28
N GLY A 231 -10.54 -24.03 4.25
CA GLY A 231 -10.57 -25.49 4.03
C GLY A 231 -11.84 -26.01 3.37
N TYR A 232 -12.68 -25.13 2.82
CA TYR A 232 -13.89 -25.50 2.10
C TYR A 232 -13.61 -25.74 0.60
N THR A 233 -14.43 -26.56 -0.04
CA THR A 233 -14.42 -26.73 -1.49
C THR A 233 -15.12 -25.55 -2.18
N VAL A 234 -14.51 -25.02 -3.24
CA VAL A 234 -15.05 -23.88 -3.99
C VAL A 234 -16.35 -24.26 -4.70
N ASP A 235 -17.43 -23.58 -4.35
CA ASP A 235 -18.71 -23.58 -5.06
C ASP A 235 -18.87 -22.27 -5.85
N GLU A 236 -18.89 -22.35 -7.18
CA GLU A 236 -19.00 -21.18 -8.06
C GLU A 236 -20.34 -20.43 -7.93
N ASP A 237 -21.42 -21.09 -7.48
CA ASP A 237 -22.70 -20.43 -7.23
C ASP A 237 -22.57 -19.53 -6.00
N ILE A 238 -21.93 -20.02 -4.93
CA ILE A 238 -21.64 -19.23 -3.72
C ILE A 238 -20.69 -18.07 -4.06
N VAL A 239 -19.63 -18.32 -4.84
CA VAL A 239 -18.69 -17.28 -5.28
C VAL A 239 -19.42 -16.17 -6.03
N SER A 240 -20.34 -16.52 -6.93
CA SER A 240 -21.09 -15.55 -7.72
C SER A 240 -22.09 -14.77 -6.87
N ARG A 241 -22.84 -15.44 -5.97
CA ARG A 241 -23.75 -14.78 -5.03
C ARG A 241 -23.05 -13.75 -4.15
N ILE A 242 -21.92 -14.13 -3.54
CA ILE A 242 -21.14 -13.21 -2.70
C ILE A 242 -20.64 -12.02 -3.52
N ALA A 243 -20.15 -12.26 -4.73
CA ALA A 243 -19.71 -11.17 -5.61
C ALA A 243 -20.88 -10.26 -6.03
N ASP A 244 -22.08 -10.79 -6.26
CA ASP A 244 -23.29 -10.03 -6.64
C ASP A 244 -23.84 -9.17 -5.51
N GLU A 245 -23.68 -9.60 -4.25
CA GLU A 245 -24.08 -8.83 -3.07
C GLU A 245 -23.14 -7.65 -2.74
N MET A 246 -22.01 -7.54 -3.43
CA MET A 246 -21.11 -6.40 -3.26
C MET A 246 -21.68 -5.17 -3.96
N THR A 247 -21.30 -3.99 -3.48
CA THR A 247 -21.66 -2.73 -4.12
C THR A 247 -20.58 -2.32 -5.12
N TYR A 248 -21.03 -1.83 -6.27
CA TYR A 248 -20.17 -1.49 -7.40
C TYR A 248 -20.43 -0.09 -7.93
N PHE A 249 -19.39 0.51 -8.50
CA PHE A 249 -19.39 1.83 -9.08
C PHE A 249 -18.68 1.86 -10.46
N PRO A 250 -19.01 2.83 -11.33
CA PRO A 250 -20.12 3.80 -11.20
C PRO A 250 -21.49 3.11 -11.23
N ARG A 251 -22.56 3.82 -10.85
CA ARG A 251 -23.89 3.21 -10.64
C ARG A 251 -24.49 2.56 -11.89
N GLU A 252 -24.20 3.10 -13.06
CA GLU A 252 -24.74 2.62 -14.34
C GLU A 252 -23.97 1.40 -14.83
N GLU A 253 -22.65 1.47 -14.87
CA GLU A 253 -21.81 0.40 -15.43
C GLU A 253 -21.45 -0.69 -14.42
N ARG A 254 -21.53 -0.42 -13.10
CA ARG A 254 -21.27 -1.36 -11.99
C ARG A 254 -19.97 -2.17 -12.13
N ILE A 255 -18.87 -1.50 -12.45
CA ILE A 255 -17.61 -2.16 -12.86
C ILE A 255 -16.74 -2.51 -11.65
N TYR A 256 -16.52 -1.54 -10.76
CA TYR A 256 -15.52 -1.59 -9.70
C TYR A 256 -16.17 -1.75 -8.34
N SER A 257 -15.63 -2.59 -7.46
CA SER A 257 -16.16 -2.75 -6.11
C SER A 257 -15.83 -1.57 -5.22
N ASP A 258 -16.82 -1.00 -4.53
CA ASP A 258 -16.65 0.13 -3.60
C ASP A 258 -15.64 -0.17 -2.49
N LYS A 259 -15.57 -1.43 -2.07
CA LYS A 259 -14.74 -1.88 -0.95
C LYS A 259 -13.60 -2.82 -1.39
N GLY A 260 -13.41 -3.00 -2.69
CA GLY A 260 -12.50 -4.02 -3.21
C GLY A 260 -12.86 -5.40 -2.63
N CYS A 261 -11.87 -6.12 -2.09
CA CYS A 261 -12.11 -7.40 -1.42
C CYS A 261 -12.36 -7.29 0.09
N LYS A 262 -12.49 -6.07 0.65
CA LYS A 262 -12.93 -5.93 2.06
C LYS A 262 -14.35 -6.45 2.18
N THR A 263 -14.68 -7.06 3.32
CA THR A 263 -16.01 -7.66 3.65
C THR A 263 -16.35 -8.99 2.98
N VAL A 264 -15.51 -9.52 2.09
CA VAL A 264 -15.68 -10.88 1.54
C VAL A 264 -15.72 -11.93 2.65
N ASP A 265 -14.77 -11.83 3.60
CA ASP A 265 -14.69 -12.65 4.81
C ASP A 265 -16.04 -12.71 5.55
N ALA A 266 -16.54 -11.55 6.00
CA ALA A 266 -17.78 -11.47 6.76
C ALA A 266 -19.03 -11.93 5.99
N LYS A 267 -19.00 -11.88 4.65
CA LYS A 267 -20.10 -12.40 3.83
C LYS A 267 -20.06 -13.92 3.73
N LEU A 268 -18.89 -14.55 3.73
CA LEU A 268 -18.76 -16.01 3.70
C LEU A 268 -19.37 -16.67 4.94
N ASP A 269 -19.33 -15.99 6.08
CA ASP A 269 -19.92 -16.46 7.34
C ASP A 269 -21.44 -16.70 7.27
N TYR A 270 -22.12 -16.10 6.27
CA TYR A 270 -23.55 -16.33 6.04
C TYR A 270 -23.83 -17.62 5.25
N TYR A 271 -22.82 -18.14 4.54
CA TYR A 271 -22.97 -19.27 3.62
C TYR A 271 -22.38 -20.58 4.16
N TYR A 272 -21.49 -20.50 5.15
CA TYR A 272 -20.86 -21.65 5.78
C TYR A 272 -21.06 -21.56 7.29
N ASP A 273 -21.70 -22.58 7.87
CA ASP A 273 -21.80 -22.74 9.33
C ASP A 273 -20.42 -23.17 9.86
N PHE A 274 -19.94 -22.47 10.89
CA PHE A 274 -18.68 -22.78 11.59
C PHE A 274 -18.87 -23.73 12.76
#